data_AF-A0A9X6NIY0-F1
#
_entry.id   AF-A0A9X6NIY0-F1
#
_cell.length_a   1.000
_cell.length_b   1.000
_cell.length_c   1.000
_cell.angle_alpha   90.00
_cell.angle_beta   90.00
_cell.angle_gamma   90.00
#
_symmetry.space_group_name_H-M   'P 1'
#
loop_
_entity.id
_entity.type
_entity.pdbx_description
1 polymer ?
#
loop_
_entity_poly.entity_id
_entity_poly.type
_entity_poly.pdbx_seq_one_letter_code
_entity_poly.pdbx_strand_id
1 'polypeptide(L)'
;MVFPEICVRPQLFETPAVPDVAFLRFLSLMATHDWHKTPVIVNFKNDMTHADIAVSKADFTEKRKAFSLMSIITHFDAASHWTRSGPLSVILKRPCLLAKVSLNTVETARLSGRTFDSETIFRPPASDDWDCLIYLKPIVSARRHEVLDLPVDIVAAL
;
A
#
# COMPACT_ATOMS: atom_id res chain seq x y z
N MET A 1 -2.71 15.02 -2.68
CA MET A 1 -3.30 13.72 -2.30
C MET A 1 -3.25 12.84 -3.53
N VAL A 2 -2.26 11.94 -3.61
CA VAL A 2 -1.80 11.29 -4.85
C VAL A 2 -2.34 9.85 -4.89
N PHE A 3 -3.60 9.69 -5.27
CA PHE A 3 -4.21 8.39 -5.57
C PHE A 3 -4.65 8.18 -7.03
N PRO A 4 -4.89 9.20 -7.89
CA PRO A 4 -5.45 8.92 -9.23
C PRO A 4 -4.47 8.25 -10.20
N GLU A 5 -3.16 8.28 -9.92
CA GLU A 5 -2.14 7.82 -10.87
C GLU A 5 -1.34 6.59 -10.41
N ILE A 6 -1.87 5.78 -9.49
CA ILE A 6 -1.24 4.51 -9.10
C ILE A 6 -1.42 3.43 -10.17
N CYS A 7 -1.17 3.78 -11.44
CA CYS A 7 -1.07 2.84 -12.54
C CYS A 7 0.40 2.48 -12.72
N VAL A 8 0.91 1.59 -11.88
CA VAL A 8 2.30 1.09 -11.96
C VAL A 8 2.50 0.18 -13.19
N ARG A 9 1.42 -0.16 -13.92
CA ARG A 9 1.44 -0.88 -15.20
C ARG A 9 0.31 -0.42 -16.13
N PRO A 10 0.45 0.70 -16.86
CA PRO A 10 -0.56 1.12 -17.84
C PRO A 10 -0.76 0.12 -18.99
N GLN A 11 0.19 -0.81 -19.19
CA GLN A 11 0.14 -1.81 -20.27
C GLN A 11 -0.87 -2.94 -20.08
N LEU A 12 -1.49 -3.10 -18.91
CA LEU A 12 -2.42 -4.21 -18.66
C LEU A 12 -3.83 -3.77 -18.25
N PHE A 13 -4.02 -2.52 -17.83
CA PHE A 13 -5.30 -2.06 -17.29
C PHE A 13 -5.58 -0.59 -17.61
N GLU A 14 -6.80 -0.30 -18.04
CA GLU A 14 -7.32 1.07 -18.21
C GLU A 14 -7.35 1.81 -16.87
N THR A 15 -7.23 3.14 -16.90
CA THR A 15 -7.30 4.00 -15.71
C THR A 15 -8.55 3.67 -14.88
N PRO A 16 -8.42 3.37 -13.58
CA PRO A 16 -9.58 2.97 -12.78
C PRO A 16 -10.52 4.17 -12.61
N ALA A 17 -11.77 4.02 -13.09
CA ALA A 17 -12.81 5.05 -12.96
C ALA A 17 -13.47 5.07 -11.56
N VAL A 18 -13.27 4.02 -10.77
CA VAL A 18 -13.92 3.81 -9.46
C VAL A 18 -12.85 3.60 -8.39
N PRO A 19 -12.97 4.24 -7.21
CA PRO A 19 -11.97 4.15 -6.13
C PRO A 19 -11.73 2.72 -5.65
N ASP A 20 -12.76 1.89 -5.56
CA ASP A 20 -12.63 0.50 -5.10
C ASP A 20 -11.72 -0.33 -6.00
N VAL A 21 -11.83 -0.12 -7.32
CA VAL A 21 -10.96 -0.79 -8.30
C VAL A 21 -9.51 -0.31 -8.16
N ALA A 22 -9.31 0.99 -7.95
CA ALA A 22 -7.98 1.54 -7.71
C ALA A 22 -7.35 0.97 -6.42
N PHE A 23 -8.15 0.85 -5.36
CA PHE A 23 -7.72 0.28 -4.09
C PHE A 23 -7.33 -1.19 -4.23
N LEU A 24 -8.13 -2.02 -4.90
CA LEU A 24 -7.79 -3.43 -5.15
C LEU A 24 -6.53 -3.59 -6.01
N ARG A 25 -6.34 -2.72 -7.01
CA ARG A 25 -5.10 -2.70 -7.80
C ARG A 25 -3.88 -2.31 -6.96
N PHE A 26 -4.04 -1.36 -6.04
CA PHE A 26 -3.00 -1.02 -5.08
C PHE A 26 -2.66 -2.22 -4.17
N LEU A 27 -3.66 -2.92 -3.63
CA LEU A 27 -3.42 -4.13 -2.83
C LEU A 27 -2.71 -5.21 -3.65
N SER A 28 -3.11 -5.42 -4.91
CA SER A 28 -2.47 -6.36 -5.83
C SER A 28 -1.01 -5.99 -6.10
N LEU A 29 -0.71 -4.70 -6.32
CA LEU A 29 0.67 -4.20 -6.44
C LEU A 29 1.47 -4.53 -5.17
N MET A 30 0.97 -4.16 -3.99
CA MET A 30 1.65 -4.42 -2.73
C MET A 30 1.90 -5.92 -2.48
N ALA A 31 0.94 -6.78 -2.86
CA ALA A 31 1.00 -8.22 -2.64
C ALA A 31 1.92 -8.97 -3.63
N THR A 32 2.07 -8.49 -4.87
CA THR A 32 2.75 -9.23 -5.95
C THR A 32 4.06 -8.60 -6.42
N HIS A 33 4.31 -7.33 -6.10
CA HIS A 33 5.48 -6.62 -6.59
C HIS A 33 6.77 -7.09 -5.90
N ASP A 34 7.80 -7.38 -6.70
CA ASP A 34 9.14 -7.69 -6.18
C ASP A 34 9.90 -6.40 -5.89
N TRP A 35 9.72 -5.90 -4.67
CA TRP A 35 10.38 -4.70 -4.15
C TRP A 35 11.92 -4.81 -4.15
N HIS A 36 12.47 -6.03 -4.12
CA HIS A 36 13.93 -6.18 -4.13
C HIS A 36 14.50 -5.96 -5.53
N LYS A 37 13.86 -6.49 -6.57
CA LYS A 37 14.39 -6.53 -7.93
C LYS A 37 13.92 -5.39 -8.82
N THR A 38 12.76 -4.82 -8.51
CA THR A 38 12.13 -3.85 -9.42
C THR A 38 11.68 -2.60 -8.67
N PRO A 39 12.06 -1.40 -9.14
CA PRO A 39 11.51 -0.17 -8.60
C PRO A 39 10.08 0.01 -9.11
N VAL A 40 9.28 0.74 -8.35
CA VAL A 40 7.99 1.25 -8.81
C VAL A 40 8.27 2.57 -9.55
N ILE A 41 7.97 2.62 -10.83
CA ILE A 41 8.13 3.84 -11.64
C ILE A 41 6.75 4.43 -11.89
N VAL A 42 6.53 5.67 -11.46
CA VAL A 42 5.29 6.40 -11.65
C VAL A 42 5.51 7.46 -12.72
N ASN A 43 4.88 7.26 -13.87
CA ASN A 43 4.98 8.17 -15.01
C ASN A 43 3.82 9.17 -14.99
N PHE A 44 3.99 10.27 -14.27
CA PHE A 44 2.97 11.32 -14.25
C PHE A 44 2.82 11.95 -15.65
N LYS A 45 1.57 12.09 -16.11
CA LYS A 45 1.20 12.71 -17.41
C LYS A 45 1.93 12.15 -18.64
N ASN A 46 2.53 10.97 -18.54
CA ASN A 46 3.36 10.37 -19.58
C ASN A 46 4.61 11.21 -19.94
N ASP A 47 5.13 12.00 -18.99
CA ASP A 47 6.29 12.88 -19.16
C ASP A 47 7.63 12.10 -19.26
N MET A 48 7.65 10.81 -18.89
CA MET A 48 8.80 9.92 -19.12
C MET A 48 8.63 9.12 -20.40
N THR A 49 9.66 9.12 -21.25
CA THR A 49 9.71 8.24 -22.43
C THR A 49 10.06 6.81 -22.03
N HIS A 50 9.81 5.85 -22.93
CA HIS A 50 10.24 4.45 -22.73
C HIS A 50 11.76 4.32 -22.52
N ALA A 51 12.55 5.19 -23.14
CA ALA A 51 14.00 5.23 -22.94
C ALA A 51 14.36 5.67 -21.52
N ASP A 52 13.71 6.72 -21.00
CA ASP A 52 13.97 7.24 -19.64
C ASP A 52 13.60 6.21 -18.56
N ILE A 53 12.51 5.48 -18.78
CA ILE A 53 12.09 4.37 -17.91
C ILE A 53 13.14 3.24 -17.93
N ALA A 54 13.68 2.91 -19.10
CA ALA A 54 14.71 1.88 -19.24
C ALA A 54 16.02 2.30 -18.55
N VAL A 55 16.45 3.56 -18.73
CA VAL A 55 17.61 4.14 -18.04
C VAL A 55 17.42 4.08 -16.53
N SER A 56 16.26 4.51 -16.03
CA SER A 56 15.95 4.48 -14.59
C SER A 56 16.01 3.06 -13.99
N LYS A 57 15.53 2.06 -14.74
CA LYS A 57 15.61 0.64 -14.31
C LYS A 57 17.05 0.12 -14.31
N ALA A 58 17.85 0.51 -15.31
CA ALA A 58 19.26 0.16 -15.37
C ALA A 58 20.03 0.79 -14.20
N ASP A 59 19.81 2.08 -13.94
CA ASP A 59 20.39 2.82 -12.82
C ASP A 59 20.04 2.18 -11.47
N PHE A 60 18.77 1.80 -11.27
CA PHE A 60 18.35 1.09 -10.06
C PHE A 60 19.09 -0.24 -9.87
N THR A 61 19.28 -0.99 -10.96
CA THR A 61 19.93 -2.30 -10.93
C THR A 61 21.43 -2.16 -10.65
N GLU A 62 22.09 -1.21 -11.31
CA GLU A 62 23.51 -0.93 -11.14
C GLU A 62 23.81 -0.40 -9.72
N LYS A 63 23.01 0.55 -9.25
CA LYS A 63 23.21 1.22 -7.96
C LYS A 63 22.31 0.64 -6.87
N ARG A 64 21.96 -0.65 -6.95
CA ARG A 64 20.97 -1.27 -6.05
C ARG A 64 21.25 -1.04 -4.57
N LYS A 65 22.52 -1.03 -4.15
CA LYS A 65 22.93 -0.80 -2.76
C LYS A 65 22.64 0.62 -2.25
N ALA A 66 22.53 1.61 -3.16
CA ALA A 66 22.21 2.99 -2.81
C ALA A 66 20.69 3.24 -2.69
N PHE A 67 19.87 2.34 -3.22
CA PHE A 67 18.42 2.42 -3.18
C PHE A 67 17.84 1.59 -2.02
N SER A 68 16.73 2.07 -1.47
CA SER A 68 15.96 1.36 -0.45
C SER A 68 15.29 0.09 -1.00
N LEU A 69 14.69 -0.71 -0.12
CA LEU A 69 13.85 -1.85 -0.53
C LEU A 69 12.58 -1.36 -1.21
N MET A 70 11.93 -0.35 -0.66
CA MET A 70 10.83 0.31 -1.33
C MET A 70 11.42 1.47 -2.14
N SER A 71 11.45 1.40 -3.46
CA SER A 71 11.90 2.51 -4.30
C SER A 71 10.78 2.92 -5.25
N ILE A 72 10.37 4.17 -5.10
CA ILE A 72 9.42 4.85 -5.97
C ILE A 72 10.19 5.90 -6.76
N ILE A 73 10.25 5.73 -8.08
CA ILE A 73 10.92 6.61 -9.01
C ILE A 73 9.86 7.38 -9.78
N THR A 74 10.08 8.68 -9.91
CA THR A 74 9.21 9.57 -10.68
C THR A 74 10.08 10.48 -11.54
N HIS A 75 9.51 11.15 -12.54
CA HIS A 75 10.28 12.09 -13.36
C HIS A 75 10.85 13.28 -12.55
N PHE A 76 10.26 13.58 -11.39
CA PHE A 76 10.75 14.60 -10.46
C PHE A 76 11.77 14.05 -9.44
N ASP A 77 11.79 12.73 -9.22
CA ASP A 77 12.56 12.09 -8.16
C ASP A 77 13.13 10.75 -8.66
N ALA A 78 14.25 10.83 -9.37
CA ALA A 78 14.99 9.67 -9.87
C ALA A 78 15.73 8.90 -8.76
N ALA A 79 16.09 9.58 -7.68
CA ALA A 79 16.85 9.01 -6.56
C ALA A 79 15.94 8.37 -5.49
N SER A 80 14.62 8.46 -5.64
CA SER A 80 13.65 7.93 -4.69
C SER A 80 13.82 8.53 -3.28
N HIS A 81 13.94 9.86 -3.21
CA HIS A 81 14.17 10.60 -1.96
C HIS A 81 13.11 10.30 -0.88
N TRP A 82 11.84 10.13 -1.26
CA TRP A 82 10.78 9.84 -0.28
C TRP A 82 10.91 8.48 0.42
N THR A 83 11.53 7.50 -0.23
CA THR A 83 11.74 6.18 0.35
C THR A 83 13.21 5.86 0.56
N ARG A 84 14.10 6.85 0.46
CA ARG A 84 15.56 6.69 0.64
C ARG A 84 15.91 6.19 2.04
N SER A 85 15.27 6.73 3.07
CA SER A 85 15.33 6.23 4.45
C SER A 85 14.30 5.13 4.73
N GLY A 86 13.69 4.62 3.65
CA GLY A 86 12.43 3.90 3.65
C GLY A 86 12.43 2.61 4.47
N PRO A 87 11.25 1.99 4.56
CA PRO A 87 10.95 1.04 5.62
C PRO A 87 11.94 -0.12 5.62
N LEU A 88 12.33 -0.51 6.84
CA LEU A 88 13.09 -1.73 7.06
C LEU A 88 12.36 -2.92 6.41
N SER A 89 13.12 -3.94 5.99
CA SER A 89 12.55 -5.12 5.33
C SER A 89 11.39 -5.74 6.09
N VAL A 90 11.49 -5.79 7.42
CA VAL A 90 10.46 -6.32 8.33
C VAL A 90 9.18 -5.47 8.27
N ILE A 91 9.34 -4.14 8.27
CA ILE A 91 8.23 -3.19 8.20
C ILE A 91 7.55 -3.28 6.83
N LEU A 92 8.29 -3.49 5.75
CA LEU A 92 7.73 -3.61 4.40
C LEU A 92 7.02 -4.95 4.16
N LYS A 93 7.48 -6.04 4.78
CA LYS A 93 6.84 -7.37 4.66
C LYS A 93 5.42 -7.37 5.19
N ARG A 94 5.16 -6.69 6.31
CA ARG A 94 3.84 -6.64 6.95
C ARG A 94 2.73 -6.09 6.04
N PRO A 95 2.83 -4.88 5.45
CA PRO A 95 1.81 -4.36 4.54
C PRO A 95 1.69 -5.19 3.27
N CYS A 96 2.76 -5.82 2.77
CA CYS A 96 2.66 -6.75 1.63
C CYS A 96 1.83 -8.00 1.99
N LEU A 97 2.05 -8.56 3.18
CA LEU A 97 1.28 -9.70 3.70
C LEU A 97 -0.19 -9.32 3.92
N LEU A 98 -0.43 -8.20 4.60
CA LEU A 98 -1.79 -7.69 4.83
C LEU A 98 -2.51 -7.44 3.51
N ALA A 99 -1.85 -6.81 2.53
CA ALA A 99 -2.44 -6.60 1.21
C ALA A 99 -2.82 -7.91 0.52
N LYS A 100 -1.98 -8.95 0.64
CA LYS A 100 -2.27 -10.28 0.09
C LYS A 100 -3.48 -10.94 0.77
N VAL A 101 -3.56 -10.85 2.10
CA VAL A 101 -4.69 -11.39 2.87
C VAL A 101 -5.98 -10.63 2.51
N SER A 102 -5.95 -9.29 2.53
CA SER A 102 -7.10 -8.46 2.20
C SER A 102 -7.62 -8.70 0.79
N LEU A 103 -6.72 -8.81 -0.21
CA LEU A 103 -7.09 -9.14 -1.58
C LEU A 103 -7.81 -10.50 -1.66
N ASN A 104 -7.25 -11.53 -1.02
CA ASN A 104 -7.83 -12.87 -1.01
C ASN A 104 -9.19 -12.91 -0.30
N THR A 105 -9.35 -12.17 0.80
CA THR A 105 -10.64 -12.06 1.52
C THR A 105 -11.72 -11.45 0.62
N VAL A 106 -11.39 -10.36 -0.09
CA VAL A 106 -12.33 -9.72 -1.03
C VAL A 106 -12.66 -10.65 -2.20
N GLU A 107 -11.66 -11.30 -2.80
CA GLU A 107 -11.84 -12.24 -3.91
C GLU A 107 -12.71 -13.43 -3.50
N THR A 108 -12.43 -14.03 -2.35
CA THR A 108 -13.20 -15.17 -1.81
C THR A 108 -14.65 -14.78 -1.51
N ALA A 109 -14.87 -13.62 -0.89
CA ALA A 109 -16.21 -13.12 -0.63
C ALA A 109 -16.99 -12.92 -1.93
N ARG A 110 -16.37 -12.31 -2.94
CA ARG A 110 -16.95 -12.09 -4.27
C ARG A 110 -17.29 -13.41 -4.98
N LEU A 111 -16.38 -14.39 -4.96
CA LEU A 111 -16.60 -15.72 -5.55
C LEU A 111 -17.72 -16.50 -4.85
N SER A 112 -17.87 -16.33 -3.53
CA SER A 112 -18.90 -17.00 -2.74
C SER A 112 -20.31 -16.42 -2.92
N GLY A 113 -20.46 -15.28 -3.61
CA GLY A 113 -21.73 -14.57 -3.77
C GLY A 113 -22.32 -14.02 -2.47
N ARG A 114 -21.54 -14.03 -1.37
CA ARG A 114 -21.95 -13.50 -0.07
C ARG A 114 -21.75 -11.98 -0.02
N THR A 115 -22.51 -11.32 0.84
CA THR A 115 -22.26 -9.92 1.22
C THR A 115 -20.88 -9.82 1.87
N PHE A 116 -20.02 -8.98 1.31
CA PHE A 116 -18.69 -8.71 1.86
C PHE A 116 -18.78 -7.58 2.88
N ASP A 117 -18.40 -7.86 4.13
CA ASP A 117 -18.20 -6.82 5.15
C ASP A 117 -16.86 -6.13 4.90
N SER A 118 -16.90 -4.91 4.37
CA SER A 118 -15.71 -4.12 4.07
C SER A 118 -14.89 -3.75 5.30
N GLU A 119 -15.48 -3.71 6.50
CA GLU A 119 -14.75 -3.36 7.71
C GLU A 119 -13.68 -4.39 8.06
N THR A 120 -13.88 -5.65 7.65
CA THR A 120 -12.96 -6.76 7.93
C THR A 120 -11.53 -6.52 7.46
N ILE A 121 -11.34 -5.86 6.30
CA ILE A 121 -10.02 -5.58 5.74
C ILE A 121 -9.37 -4.32 6.31
N PHE A 122 -10.14 -3.49 7.03
CA PHE A 122 -9.66 -2.29 7.70
C PHE A 122 -9.45 -2.50 9.21
N ARG A 123 -9.96 -3.60 9.78
CA ARG A 123 -9.65 -4.00 11.15
C ARG A 123 -8.16 -4.42 11.25
N PRO A 124 -7.39 -3.87 12.19
CA PRO A 124 -6.06 -4.37 12.45
C PRO A 124 -6.15 -5.85 12.89
N PRO A 125 -5.25 -6.73 12.43
CA PRO A 125 -5.28 -8.13 12.82
C PRO A 125 -5.10 -8.26 14.33
N ALA A 126 -5.69 -9.31 14.90
CA ALA A 126 -5.53 -9.65 16.30
C ALA A 126 -4.04 -9.73 16.69
N SER A 127 -3.76 -9.41 17.94
CA SER A 127 -2.48 -9.13 18.59
C SER A 127 -1.31 -10.10 18.37
N ASP A 128 -1.53 -11.27 17.78
CA ASP A 128 -0.64 -12.43 17.95
C ASP A 128 0.71 -12.33 17.22
N ASP A 129 0.89 -11.31 16.37
CA ASP A 129 2.15 -11.06 15.63
C ASP A 129 3.09 -10.04 16.29
N TRP A 130 2.76 -9.53 17.48
CA TRP A 130 3.54 -8.49 18.15
C TRP A 130 4.19 -9.02 19.44
N ASP A 131 5.47 -8.70 19.64
CA ASP A 131 6.18 -9.06 20.88
C ASP A 131 5.56 -8.40 22.13
N CYS A 132 4.93 -7.23 21.96
CA CYS A 132 4.25 -6.50 23.02
C CYS A 132 3.14 -5.61 22.44
N LEU A 133 2.01 -5.54 23.12
CA LEU A 133 0.95 -4.57 22.84
C LEU A 133 0.73 -3.64 24.02
N ILE A 134 0.70 -2.34 23.72
CA ILE A 134 0.40 -1.30 24.69
C ILE A 134 -1.02 -0.80 24.42
N TYR A 135 -1.93 -1.09 25.34
CA TYR A 135 -3.31 -0.61 25.27
C TYR A 135 -3.39 0.81 25.85
N LEU A 136 -3.74 1.77 25.00
CA LEU A 136 -4.00 3.15 25.41
C LEU A 136 -5.48 3.34 25.75
N LYS A 137 -5.78 4.18 26.74
CA LYS A 137 -7.17 4.53 27.05
C LYS A 137 -7.77 5.30 25.86
N PRO A 138 -9.00 4.99 25.42
CA PRO A 138 -9.60 5.66 24.26
C PRO A 138 -9.65 7.19 24.37
N ILE A 139 -9.87 7.72 25.59
CA ILE A 139 -9.92 9.17 25.81
C ILE A 139 -8.60 9.88 25.53
N VAL A 140 -7.46 9.19 25.65
CA VAL A 140 -6.14 9.77 25.35
C VAL A 140 -5.72 9.57 23.89
N SER A 141 -6.48 8.80 23.10
CA SER A 141 -6.22 8.63 21.67
C SER A 141 -6.76 9.82 20.89
N ALA A 142 -5.87 10.61 20.28
CA ALA A 142 -6.26 11.74 19.44
C ALA A 142 -7.12 11.31 18.23
N ARG A 143 -6.97 10.07 17.77
CA ARG A 143 -7.68 9.50 16.61
C ARG A 143 -8.86 8.61 17.00
N ARG A 144 -9.40 8.77 18.22
CA ARG A 144 -10.54 7.98 18.71
C ARG A 144 -11.79 8.04 17.82
N HIS A 145 -11.94 9.10 17.03
CA HIS A 145 -13.05 9.27 16.09
C HIS A 145 -12.86 8.50 14.76
N GLU A 146 -11.66 7.97 14.50
CA GLU A 146 -11.35 7.16 13.31
C GLU A 146 -11.47 5.65 13.59
N VAL A 147 -11.91 5.27 14.81
CA VAL A 147 -12.02 3.87 15.24
C VAL A 147 -13.24 3.22 14.61
N LEU A 148 -13.05 2.05 13.98
CA LEU A 148 -14.14 1.27 13.38
C LEU A 148 -15.07 0.68 14.45
N ASP A 149 -14.49 0.12 15.52
CA ASP A 149 -15.22 -0.53 16.60
C ASP A 149 -15.21 0.37 17.85
N LEU A 150 -16.13 1.34 17.92
CA LEU A 150 -16.29 2.16 19.12
C LEU A 150 -16.97 1.34 20.23
N PRO A 151 -16.40 1.29 21.45
CA PRO A 151 -17.11 0.79 22.62
C PRO A 151 -18.38 1.63 22.84
N VAL A 152 -19.52 0.97 23.08
CA VAL A 152 -20.84 1.62 23.26
C VAL A 152 -20.79 2.72 24.32
N ASP A 153 -19.99 2.53 25.37
CA ASP A 153 -19.83 3.47 26.49
C ASP A 153 -19.20 4.82 26.09
N ILE A 154 -18.46 4.87 24.98
CA ILE A 154 -17.77 6.08 24.49
C ILE A 154 -18.66 6.87 23.53
N VAL A 155 -19.56 6.18 22.81
CA VAL A 155 -20.52 6.83 21.90
C VAL A 155 -21.46 7.76 22.66
N ALA A 156 -21.77 7.45 23.92
CA ALA A 156 -22.59 8.30 24.79
C ALA A 156 -21.85 9.53 25.36
N ALA A 157 -20.52 9.59 25.24
CA ALA A 157 -19.67 10.64 25.83
C ALA A 157 -19.00 11.54 24.77
N LEU A 158 -19.32 11.35 23.49
CA LEU A 158 -18.96 12.20 22.36
C LEU A 158 -20.14 13.10 21.98
#